data_AF-A0A9E4GQB7-F1
#
_entry.id   AF-A0A9E4GQB7-F1
#
_cell.length_a   1.000
_cell.length_b   1.000
_cell.length_c   1.000
_cell.angle_alpha   90.00
_cell.angle_beta   90.00
_cell.angle_gamma   90.00
#
_symmetry.space_group_name_H-M   'P 1'
#
loop_
_entity.id
_entity.type
_entity.pdbx_description
1 polymer ?
#
loop_
_entity_poly.entity_id
_entity_poly.type
_entity_poly.pdbx_seq_one_letter_code
_entity_poly.pdbx_strand_id
1 'polypeptide(L)'
;LDKIYPAWALDEEHPLVQAGLRAGEMLWGPRERRGKWNFSTNGVIWAGKAGIPSIGFGPGEEEHAHTVLDQVSLEDVVRSTEWYALLPALLGRAGT
;
A
#
# COMPACT_ATOMS: atom_id res chain seq x y z
N LEU A 1 -21.69 21.25 -1.48
CA LEU A 1 -21.40 19.92 -0.91
C LEU A 1 -20.01 20.01 -0.31
N ASP A 2 -19.87 19.91 1.00
CA ASP A 2 -18.56 20.01 1.63
C ASP A 2 -17.73 18.77 1.26
N LYS A 3 -16.60 19.00 0.61
CA LYS A 3 -15.68 17.96 0.13
C LYS A 3 -14.72 17.55 1.25
N ILE A 4 -15.26 16.95 2.30
CA ILE A 4 -14.47 16.47 3.44
C ILE A 4 -14.03 15.02 3.18
N TYR A 5 -12.72 14.82 3.11
CA TYR A 5 -12.04 13.54 2.92
C TYR A 5 -11.19 13.25 4.16
N PRO A 6 -11.71 12.50 5.15
CA PRO A 6 -10.97 12.23 6.38
C PRO A 6 -9.67 11.48 6.09
N ALA A 7 -8.61 11.85 6.81
CA ALA A 7 -7.40 11.05 6.87
C ALA A 7 -7.71 9.69 7.51
N TRP A 8 -6.96 8.67 7.08
CA TRP A 8 -7.14 7.31 7.55
C TRP A 8 -5.78 6.62 7.64
N ALA A 9 -5.66 5.66 8.56
CA ALA A 9 -4.53 4.77 8.67
C ALA A 9 -5.00 3.50 9.37
N LEU A 10 -4.45 2.35 8.98
CA LEU A 10 -4.53 1.15 9.79
C LEU A 10 -3.43 1.19 10.86
N ASP A 11 -3.69 0.48 11.96
CA ASP A 11 -2.71 0.19 13.00
C ASP A 11 -1.52 -0.60 12.42
N GLU A 12 -0.30 -0.36 12.91
CA GLU A 12 0.92 -0.99 12.35
C GLU A 12 0.85 -2.51 12.52
N GLU A 13 0.23 -2.98 13.60
CA GLU A 13 0.06 -4.37 13.98
C GLU A 13 -1.14 -5.04 13.27
N HIS A 14 -1.92 -4.30 12.48
CA HIS A 14 -3.04 -4.85 11.73
C HIS A 14 -2.55 -5.99 10.79
N PRO A 15 -3.24 -7.15 10.72
CA PRO A 15 -2.77 -8.31 9.93
C PRO A 15 -2.45 -7.99 8.46
N LEU A 16 -3.25 -7.12 7.84
CA LEU A 16 -3.01 -6.65 6.47
C LEU A 16 -1.70 -5.85 6.33
N VAL A 17 -1.38 -4.99 7.29
CA VAL A 17 -0.14 -4.20 7.30
C VAL A 17 1.05 -5.13 7.49
N GLN A 18 0.98 -6.03 8.47
CA GLN A 18 2.02 -7.01 8.76
C GLN A 18 2.27 -7.97 7.58
N ALA A 19 1.22 -8.46 6.92
CA ALA A 19 1.36 -9.29 5.72
C ALA A 19 2.08 -8.53 4.59
N GLY A 20 1.75 -7.25 4.41
CA GLY A 20 2.41 -6.41 3.42
C GLY A 20 3.89 -6.16 3.71
N LEU A 21 4.24 -5.89 4.98
CA LEU A 21 5.62 -5.75 5.43
C LEU A 21 6.41 -7.04 5.19
N ARG A 22 5.87 -8.17 5.65
CA ARG A 22 6.46 -9.51 5.49
C ARG A 22 6.68 -9.90 4.04
N ALA A 23 5.73 -9.60 3.14
CA ALA A 23 5.89 -9.87 1.71
C ALA A 23 7.13 -9.16 1.15
N GLY A 24 7.35 -7.89 1.51
CA GLY A 24 8.53 -7.17 1.04
C GLY A 24 9.84 -7.69 1.64
N GLU A 25 9.81 -8.09 2.92
CA GLU A 25 10.97 -8.70 3.57
C GLU A 25 11.36 -10.03 2.91
N MET A 26 10.39 -10.88 2.59
CA MET A 26 10.64 -12.17 1.93
C MET A 26 11.16 -12.02 0.50
N LEU A 27 10.70 -11.01 -0.23
CA LEU A 27 11.08 -10.80 -1.63
C LEU A 27 12.42 -10.07 -1.78
N TRP A 28 12.68 -9.07 -0.93
CA TRP A 28 13.80 -8.14 -1.14
C TRP A 28 14.67 -7.89 0.09
N GLY A 29 14.45 -8.63 1.18
CA GLY A 29 15.18 -8.48 2.43
C GLY A 29 14.74 -7.29 3.29
N PRO A 30 15.48 -6.99 4.37
CA PRO A 30 15.16 -5.90 5.29
C PRO A 30 15.14 -4.56 4.54
N ARG A 31 14.05 -3.81 4.68
CA ARG A 31 13.91 -2.45 4.15
C ARG A 31 13.49 -1.49 5.26
N GLU A 32 13.68 -0.20 5.03
CA GLU A 32 13.24 0.84 5.96
C GLU A 32 11.74 0.78 6.26
N ARG A 33 11.36 1.37 7.39
CA ARG A 33 9.96 1.46 7.84
C ARG A 33 9.11 2.12 6.77
N ARG A 34 8.03 1.45 6.38
CA ARG A 34 7.03 2.01 5.48
C ARG A 34 6.25 3.11 6.20
N GLY A 35 5.96 4.18 5.47
CA GLY A 35 5.25 5.35 5.99
C GLY A 35 3.78 5.40 5.58
N LYS A 36 3.22 6.60 5.67
CA LYS A 36 1.88 6.93 5.18
C LYS A 36 2.05 7.85 3.98
N TRP A 37 1.17 7.73 2.99
CA TRP A 37 1.10 8.71 1.91
C TRP A 37 0.50 10.02 2.41
N ASN A 38 1.06 11.15 1.99
CA ASN A 38 0.57 12.48 2.36
C ASN A 38 -0.43 13.05 1.33
N PHE A 39 -1.06 12.17 0.55
CA PHE A 39 -2.05 12.50 -0.46
C PHE A 39 -3.27 11.58 -0.36
N SER A 40 -4.36 11.99 -1.01
CA SER A 40 -5.63 11.25 -0.98
C SER A 40 -5.67 10.13 -2.00
N THR A 41 -6.32 9.04 -1.66
CA THR A 41 -6.61 7.91 -2.56
C THR A 41 -8.07 7.45 -2.37
N ASN A 42 -8.49 6.45 -3.14
CA ASN A 42 -9.78 5.78 -2.93
C ASN A 42 -9.92 5.13 -1.54
N GLY A 43 -8.81 4.95 -0.82
CA GLY A 43 -8.80 4.44 0.55
C GLY A 43 -9.58 5.34 1.54
N VAL A 44 -9.79 6.62 1.23
CA VAL A 44 -10.67 7.49 2.04
C VAL A 44 -12.10 6.93 2.11
N ILE A 45 -12.58 6.32 1.03
CA ILE A 45 -13.90 5.69 1.01
C ILE A 45 -13.83 4.31 1.65
N TRP A 46 -12.90 3.46 1.22
CA TRP A 46 -12.85 2.06 1.67
C TRP A 46 -12.50 1.94 3.15
N ALA A 47 -11.33 2.45 3.57
CA ALA A 47 -10.89 2.38 4.94
C ALA A 47 -11.54 3.48 5.79
N GLY A 48 -11.56 4.73 5.28
CA GLY A 48 -12.00 5.88 6.05
C GLY A 48 -13.51 5.99 6.30
N LYS A 49 -14.36 5.44 5.42
CA LYS A 49 -15.83 5.51 5.56
C LYS A 49 -16.52 4.15 5.65
N ALA A 50 -16.11 3.19 4.82
CA ALA A 50 -16.76 1.88 4.74
C ALA A 50 -16.20 0.85 5.73
N GLY A 51 -15.10 1.16 6.43
CA GLY A 51 -14.46 0.25 7.38
C GLY A 51 -13.83 -0.99 6.73
N ILE A 52 -13.55 -0.95 5.43
CA ILE A 52 -12.89 -2.02 4.68
C ILE A 52 -11.37 -1.81 4.80
N PRO A 53 -10.63 -2.70 5.50
CA PRO A 53 -9.19 -2.55 5.67
C PRO A 53 -8.48 -2.45 4.32
N SER A 54 -7.68 -1.40 4.15
CA SER A 54 -6.96 -1.11 2.91
C SER A 54 -5.53 -0.71 3.24
N ILE A 55 -4.57 -1.05 2.37
CA ILE A 55 -3.20 -0.55 2.39
C ILE A 55 -2.81 -0.11 0.99
N GLY A 56 -1.88 0.84 0.89
CA GLY A 56 -1.32 1.32 -0.37
C GLY A 56 0.03 0.68 -0.66
N PHE A 57 0.22 0.18 -1.87
CA PHE A 57 1.51 -0.28 -2.37
C PHE A 57 1.54 -0.23 -3.90
N GLY A 58 2.62 0.26 -4.50
CA GLY A 58 2.73 0.33 -5.94
C GLY A 58 4.03 1.01 -6.39
N PRO A 59 4.31 0.94 -7.70
CA PRO A 59 5.48 1.59 -8.28
C PRO A 59 5.20 3.07 -8.56
N GLY A 60 6.27 3.84 -8.74
CA GLY A 60 6.21 5.25 -9.08
C GLY A 60 6.46 6.16 -7.89
N GLU A 61 7.05 7.30 -8.17
CA GLU A 61 7.43 8.30 -7.17
C GLU A 61 6.43 9.45 -7.17
N GLU A 62 6.01 9.88 -5.97
CA GLU A 62 5.01 10.93 -5.78
C GLU A 62 5.41 12.24 -6.49
N GLU A 63 6.71 12.55 -6.54
CA GLU A 63 7.24 13.76 -7.17
C GLU A 63 7.05 13.83 -8.69
N HIS A 64 6.83 12.69 -9.36
CA HIS A 64 6.63 12.62 -10.81
C HIS A 64 5.16 12.55 -11.21
N ALA A 65 4.29 12.07 -10.31
CA ALA A 65 2.88 11.88 -10.58
C ALA A 65 2.19 13.18 -11.00
N HIS A 66 1.36 13.11 -12.05
CA HIS A 66 0.61 14.26 -12.58
C HIS A 66 1.45 15.42 -13.13
N THR A 67 2.72 15.17 -13.47
CA THR A 67 3.59 16.15 -14.11
C THR A 67 3.81 15.80 -15.59
N VAL A 68 4.51 16.65 -16.34
CA VAL A 68 4.96 16.33 -17.71
C VAL A 68 6.12 15.33 -17.73
N LEU A 69 6.69 15.02 -16.56
CA LEU A 69 7.76 14.04 -16.35
C LEU A 69 7.22 12.75 -15.72
N ASP A 70 5.90 12.52 -15.76
CA ASP A 70 5.27 11.31 -15.20
C ASP A 70 5.91 10.05 -15.81
N GLN A 71 6.51 9.25 -14.94
CA GLN A 71 7.33 8.11 -15.32
C GLN A 71 7.30 7.06 -14.21
N VAL A 72 7.52 5.81 -14.61
CA VAL A 72 7.55 4.67 -13.69
C VAL A 72 8.72 3.76 -14.03
N SER A 73 9.45 3.33 -13.00
CA SER A 73 10.52 2.34 -13.12
C SER A 73 9.94 0.97 -13.49
N LEU A 74 10.42 0.37 -14.58
CA LEU A 74 10.00 -0.97 -14.99
C LEU A 74 10.37 -2.03 -13.95
N GLU A 75 11.51 -1.86 -13.28
CA GLU A 75 11.92 -2.77 -12.20
C GLU A 75 10.91 -2.73 -11.04
N ASP A 76 10.45 -1.53 -10.66
CA ASP A 76 9.48 -1.40 -9.57
C ASP A 76 8.09 -1.90 -9.97
N VAL A 77 7.72 -1.85 -11.26
CA VAL A 77 6.51 -2.51 -11.77
C VAL A 77 6.59 -4.02 -11.56
N VAL A 78 7.73 -4.64 -11.91
CA VAL A 78 7.95 -6.08 -11.70
C VAL A 78 7.92 -6.42 -10.22
N ARG A 79 8.67 -5.69 -9.38
CA ARG A 79 8.65 -5.88 -7.92
C ARG A 79 7.25 -5.72 -7.33
N SER A 80 6.51 -4.70 -7.76
CA SER A 80 5.13 -4.50 -7.30
C SER A 80 4.25 -5.70 -7.60
N THR A 81 4.44 -6.30 -8.78
CA THR A 81 3.72 -7.52 -9.19
C THR A 81 4.08 -8.71 -8.31
N GLU A 82 5.37 -8.93 -7.99
CA GLU A 82 5.81 -9.98 -7.06
C GLU A 82 5.13 -9.85 -5.69
N TRP A 83 5.06 -8.63 -5.18
CA TRP A 83 4.45 -8.35 -3.88
C TRP A 83 2.94 -8.63 -3.89
N TYR A 84 2.23 -8.19 -4.93
CA TYR A 84 0.80 -8.49 -5.08
C TYR A 84 0.53 -9.98 -5.26
N ALA A 85 1.44 -10.72 -5.89
CA ALA A 85 1.33 -12.18 -6.02
C ALA A 85 1.52 -12.91 -4.68
N LEU A 86 2.43 -12.43 -3.82
CA LEU A 86 2.74 -13.07 -2.53
C LEU A 86 1.74 -12.69 -1.43
N LEU A 87 1.23 -11.46 -1.42
CA LEU A 87 0.38 -10.93 -0.33
C LEU A 87 -0.78 -11.86 0.08
N PRO A 88 -1.60 -12.43 -0.84
CA PRO A 88 -2.72 -13.28 -0.45
C PRO A 88 -2.30 -14.53 0.32
N ALA A 89 -1.15 -15.12 -0.01
CA ALA A 89 -0.63 -16.31 0.67
C ALA A 89 -0.21 -16.01 2.12
N LEU A 90 0.15 -14.77 2.42
CA LEU A 90 0.51 -14.33 3.77
C LEU A 90 -0.72 -13.93 4.61
N LEU A 91 -1.82 -13.54 3.96
CA LEU A 91 -3.09 -13.25 4.62
C LEU A 91 -3.87 -14.53 4.98
N GLY A 92 -3.85 -15.53 4.09
CA GLY A 92 -4.59 -16.79 4.27
C GLY A 92 -4.10 -17.70 5.42
N ARG A 93 -3.04 -17.32 6.13
CA ARG A 93 -2.50 -18.06 7.30
C ARG A 93 -2.90 -17.48 8.65
N ALA A 94 -3.60 -16.34 8.68
CA ALA A 94 -4.01 -15.66 9.92
C ALA A 94 -5.41 -16.08 10.43
N GLY A 95 -6.05 -17.09 9.82
CA GLY A 95 -7.38 -17.54 10.21
C GLY A 95 -7.83 -18.84 9.54
N THR A 96 -7.31 -19.97 10.03
CA THR A 96 -8.00 -21.27 10.09
C THR A 96 -7.60 -21.96 11.38
#